data_AF-A0A7W8RW26-F1
#
_entry.id   AF-A0A7W8RW26-F1
#
_cell.length_a   1.000
_cell.length_b   1.000
_cell.length_c   1.000
_cell.angle_alpha   90.00
_cell.angle_beta   90.00
_cell.angle_gamma   90.00
#
_symmetry.space_group_name_H-M   'P 1'
#
loop_
_entity.id
_entity.type
_entity.pdbx_description
1 polymer ?
#
loop_
_entity_poly.entity_id
_entity_poly.type
_entity_poly.pdbx_seq_one_letter_code
_entity_poly.pdbx_strand_id
1 'polypeptide(L)' 'MRTDQGYTRTAEPALAVSLELAAAKWKVALHDGQREQPAVYTVAQPQAPARLQAVLEVIERQKLKWSLPAGVHLVVS' A
#
# COMPACT_ATOMS: atom_id res chain seq x y z
N MET A 1 25.66 11.81 -10.59
CA MET A 1 24.33 12.29 -11.04
C MET A 1 23.34 11.96 -9.94
N ARG A 2 23.12 12.92 -9.02
CA ARG A 2 22.18 12.80 -7.90
C ARG A 2 20.86 13.38 -8.40
N THR A 3 19.81 12.59 -8.51
CA THR A 3 18.45 13.12 -8.70
C THR A 3 17.96 13.58 -7.33
N ASP A 4 18.33 14.81 -6.99
CA ASP A 4 17.66 15.57 -5.94
C ASP A 4 16.32 16.01 -6.54
N GLN A 5 15.29 15.18 -6.33
CA GLN A 5 13.92 15.54 -6.68
C GLN A 5 13.26 16.04 -5.40
N GLY A 6 13.65 17.25 -5.00
CA GLY A 6 12.90 18.05 -4.04
C GLY A 6 11.52 18.36 -4.61
N TYR A 7 10.58 17.45 -4.42
CA TYR A 7 9.19 17.61 -4.82
C TYR A 7 8.41 18.22 -3.66
N THR A 8 8.50 19.54 -3.51
CA THR A 8 7.54 20.32 -2.74
C THR A 8 6.26 20.51 -3.56
N ARG A 9 5.57 19.42 -3.91
CA ARG A 9 4.12 19.50 -4.06
C ARG A 9 3.59 19.44 -2.63
N THR A 10 2.60 20.25 -2.32
CA THR A 10 1.58 19.83 -1.36
C THR A 10 1.00 18.52 -1.91
N ALA A 11 1.72 17.41 -1.66
CA ALA A 11 1.40 16.12 -2.23
C ALA A 11 0.06 15.74 -1.62
N GLU A 12 -0.95 15.60 -2.48
CA GLU A 12 -2.21 15.03 -2.04
C GLU A 12 -1.88 13.71 -1.32
N PRO A 13 -2.45 13.49 -0.13
CA PRO A 13 -2.13 12.31 0.65
C PRO A 13 -2.39 11.08 -0.22
N ALA A 14 -1.34 10.28 -0.39
CA ALA A 14 -1.37 9.08 -1.20
C ALA A 14 -0.90 7.89 -0.37
N LEU A 15 -1.54 6.76 -0.57
CA LEU A 15 -1.11 5.48 -0.03
C LEU A 15 -0.50 4.68 -1.18
N ALA A 16 0.83 4.55 -1.14
CA ALA A 16 1.56 3.67 -2.04
C ALA A 16 1.31 2.21 -1.64
N VAL A 17 1.01 1.38 -2.63
CA VAL A 17 0.72 -0.05 -2.51
C VAL A 17 1.65 -0.80 -3.45
N SER A 18 2.54 -1.62 -2.90
CA SER A 18 3.34 -2.56 -3.70
C SER A 18 2.87 -3.98 -3.46
N LEU A 19 2.68 -4.72 -4.55
CA LEU A 19 2.22 -6.11 -4.53
C LEU A 19 3.27 -7.03 -5.13
N GLU A 20 3.74 -7.99 -4.34
CA GLU A 20 4.67 -9.02 -4.80
C GLU A 20 4.01 -10.40 -4.69
N LEU A 21 3.90 -11.11 -5.82
CA LEU A 21 3.44 -12.49 -5.86
C LEU A 21 4.62 -13.45 -5.74
N ALA A 22 4.66 -14.20 -4.64
CA ALA A 22 5.64 -15.25 -4.40
C ALA A 22 4.95 -16.51 -3.84
N ALA A 23 5.21 -17.67 -4.45
CA ALA A 23 4.70 -18.97 -3.99
C ALA A 23 3.19 -18.99 -3.66
N ALA A 24 2.36 -18.48 -4.57
CA ALA A 24 0.90 -18.34 -4.42
C ALA A 24 0.42 -17.42 -3.26
N LYS A 25 1.32 -16.60 -2.71
CA LYS A 25 1.03 -15.60 -1.68
C LYS A 25 1.31 -14.21 -2.24
N TRP A 26 0.50 -13.24 -1.81
CA TRP A 26 0.75 -11.83 -2.11
C TRP A 26 1.31 -11.15 -0.88
N LYS A 27 2.52 -10.59 -1.02
CA LYS A 27 3.07 -9.65 -0.05
C LYS A 27 2.59 -8.26 -0.44
N VAL A 28 1.98 -7.57 0.52
CA VAL A 28 1.42 -6.22 0.34
C VAL A 28 2.23 -5.28 1.20
N ALA A 29 2.94 -4.34 0.59
CA ALA A 29 3.61 -3.25 1.30
C ALA A 29 2.82 -1.96 1.12
N LEU A 30 2.54 -1.28 2.23
CA LEU A 30 1.74 -0.05 2.29
C LEU A 30 2.59 1.07 2.90
N HIS A 31 2.58 2.26 2.30
CA HIS A 31 3.32 3.42 2.79
C HIS A 31 2.62 4.74 2.46
N ASP A 32 2.53 5.65 3.43
CA ASP A 32 1.86 6.96 3.29
C ASP A 32 2.85 8.14 3.16
N GLY A 33 4.16 7.85 3.15
CA GLY A 33 5.22 8.85 3.08
C GLY A 33 5.55 9.53 4.42
N GLN A 34 4.84 9.19 5.50
CA GLN A 34 5.00 9.83 6.81
C GLN A 34 5.70 8.92 7.83
N ARG A 35 5.63 7.60 7.63
CA ARG A 35 6.24 6.60 8.52
C ARG A 35 7.64 6.24 8.07
N GLU A 36 8.46 5.77 9.00
CA GLU A 36 9.82 5.31 8.68
C GLU A 36 9.82 4.00 7.89
N GLN A 37 8.85 3.12 8.15
CA GLN A 37 8.77 1.79 7.55
C GLN A 37 7.38 1.51 6.98
N PRO A 38 7.29 0.77 5.86
CA PRO A 38 6.02 0.32 5.33
C PRO A 38 5.36 -0.72 6.23
N ALA A 39 4.03 -0.75 6.25
CA ALA A 39 3.31 -1.88 6.80
C ALA A 39 3.31 -3.02 5.77
N VAL A 40 3.81 -4.19 6.16
CA VAL A 40 3.94 -5.35 5.29
C VAL A 40 3.02 -6.46 5.75
N TYR A 41 2.21 -6.96 4.82
CA TYR A 41 1.25 -8.04 5.04
C TYR A 41 1.49 -9.18 4.07
N THR A 42 1.14 -10.40 4.46
CA THR A 42 1.12 -11.56 3.56
C THR A 42 -0.30 -12.10 3.47
N VAL A 43 -0.84 -12.18 2.26
CA VAL A 43 -2.15 -12.77 1.97
C VAL A 43 -1.94 -14.10 1.24
N ALA A 44 -2.46 -15.17 1.82
CA ALA A 44 -2.22 -16.54 1.35
C ALA A 44 -3.52 -17.28 0.99
N GLN A 45 -4.59 -16.57 0.66
CA GLN A 45 -5.84 -17.21 0.27
C GLN A 45 -5.60 -18.12 -0.95
N PRO A 46 -6.12 -19.37 -0.97
CA PRO A 46 -5.80 -20.34 -2.02
C PRO A 46 -6.28 -19.87 -3.40
N GLN A 47 -7.51 -19.35 -3.44
CA GLN A 47 -8.16 -18.92 -4.66
C GLN A 47 -7.75 -17.49 -4.99
N ALA A 48 -7.36 -17.23 -6.24
CA ALA A 48 -6.90 -15.91 -6.66
C ALA A 48 -7.93 -14.78 -6.41
N PRO A 49 -9.24 -14.96 -6.66
CA PRO A 49 -10.23 -13.92 -6.34
C PRO A 49 -10.32 -13.63 -4.83
N ALA A 50 -10.31 -14.67 -3.99
CA ALA A 50 -10.31 -14.50 -2.54
C ALA A 50 -9.04 -13.81 -2.03
N ARG A 51 -7.90 -14.06 -2.68
CA ARG A 51 -6.62 -13.40 -2.36
C ARG A 51 -6.67 -11.92 -2.70
N LEU A 52 -7.24 -11.55 -3.84
CA LEU A 52 -7.45 -10.15 -4.21
C LEU A 52 -8.39 -9.45 -3.22
N GLN A 53 -9.52 -10.06 -2.88
CA GLN A 53 -10.45 -9.51 -1.90
C GLN A 53 -9.76 -9.25 -0.54
N ALA A 54 -8.96 -10.20 -0.07
CA ALA A 54 -8.22 -10.05 1.18
C ALA A 54 -7.13 -8.95 1.10
N VAL A 55 -6.54 -8.67 -0.07
CA VAL A 55 -5.64 -7.51 -0.24
C VAL A 55 -6.41 -6.19 -0.13
N LEU A 56 -7.59 -6.09 -0.73
CA LEU A 56 -8.43 -4.88 -0.60
C LEU A 56 -8.82 -4.63 0.86
N GLU A 57 -9.15 -5.68 1.61
CA GLU A 57 -9.42 -5.57 3.04
C GLU A 57 -8.21 -5.09 3.84
N VAL A 58 -7.00 -5.57 3.51
CA VAL A 58 -5.76 -5.11 4.13
C VAL A 58 -5.56 -3.61 3.90
N ILE A 59 -5.79 -3.12 2.67
CA ILE A 59 -5.70 -1.70 2.33
C ILE A 59 -6.69 -0.88 3.16
N GLU A 60 -7.96 -1.27 3.21
CA GLU A 60 -8.98 -0.52 3.96
C GLU A 60 -8.72 -0.52 5.48
N ARG A 61 -8.33 -1.66 6.05
CA ARG A 61 -7.93 -1.73 7.47
C ARG A 61 -6.75 -0.83 7.76
N GLN A 62 -5.78 -0.76 6.84
CA GLN A 62 -4.60 0.08 7.02
C GLN A 62 -4.92 1.57 6.89
N LYS A 63 -5.81 1.96 5.97
CA LYS A 63 -6.33 3.35 5.88
C LYS A 63 -6.96 3.79 7.19
N LEU A 64 -7.81 2.94 7.79
CA LEU A 64 -8.42 3.21 9.09
C LEU A 64 -7.38 3.28 10.22
N LYS A 65 -6.46 2.32 10.28
CA LYS A 65 -5.40 2.26 11.31
C LYS A 65 -4.48 3.49 11.30
N TRP A 66 -4.26 4.09 10.12
CA TRP A 66 -3.45 5.30 9.99
C TRP A 66 -4.27 6.59 9.92
N SER A 67 -5.59 6.50 10.12
CA SER A 67 -6.51 7.64 10.05
C SER A 67 -6.37 8.43 8.74
N LEU A 68 -6.16 7.72 7.62
CA LEU A 68 -6.02 8.36 6.32
C LEU A 68 -7.35 8.98 5.87
N PRO A 69 -7.32 10.10 5.14
CA PRO A 69 -8.53 10.70 4.59
C PRO A 69 -9.30 9.71 3.71
N ALA A 70 -10.63 9.80 3.72
CA ALA A 70 -11.48 8.91 2.91
C ALA A 70 -11.14 8.95 1.41
N GLY A 71 -10.72 10.12 0.91
CA GLY A 71 -10.30 10.35 -0.47
C GLY A 71 -8.80 10.17 -0.73
N VAL A 72 -8.05 9.47 0.14
CA VAL A 72 -6.62 9.20 -0.09
C VAL A 72 -6.43 8.49 -1.44
N HIS A 73 -5.50 9.00 -2.25
CA HIS A 73 -5.20 8.40 -3.55
C HIS A 73 -4.40 7.11 -3.37
N LEU A 74 -4.85 6.02 -3.99
CA LEU A 74 -4.09 4.77 -4.02
C LEU A 74 -3.17 4.78 -5.25
N VAL A 75 -1.88 4.57 -5.02
CA VAL A 75 -0.88 4.41 -6.09
C VAL A 75 -0.36 2.99 -6.02
N VAL A 76 -0.56 2.21 -7.08
CA VAL A 76 -0.22 0.78 -7.13
C VAL A 76 0.97 0.56 -8.07
N SER A 77 1.96 -0.22 -7.62
CA SER A 77 3.15 -0.63 -8.39
C SER A 77 3.39 -2.13 -8.33
#